data_AF-A0A2V6HX93-F1
#
_entry.id   AF-A0A2V6HX93-F1
#
_cell.length_a   1.000
_cell.length_b   1.000
_cell.length_c   1.000
_cell.angle_alpha   90.00
_cell.angle_beta   90.00
_cell.angle_gamma   90.00
#
_symmetry.space_group_name_H-M   'P 1'
#
loop_
_entity.id
_entity.type
_entity.pdbx_description
1 polymer ?
#
loop_
_entity_poly.entity_id
_entity_poly.type
_entity_poly.pdbx_seq_one_letter_code
_entity_poly.pdbx_strand_id
1 'polypeptide(L)'
;TKAGQPGWAALIPIVNVYFLCKVAGRPGWWLILMLIPLVNFIILIILDIDVAKNFGKGVGFGIGLLLLPFIFFPILGFGSAQYQGGPQSIPTA
;
A
#
# COMPACT_ATOMS: atom_id res chain seq x y z
N THR A 1 4.37 -5.72 -13.17
CA THR A 1 4.18 -5.59 -11.70
C THR A 1 2.69 -5.40 -11.43
N LYS A 2 2.13 -5.95 -10.34
CA LYS A 2 0.66 -6.01 -10.18
C LYS A 2 -0.03 -4.65 -10.04
N ALA A 3 0.61 -3.72 -9.34
CA ALA A 3 0.08 -2.36 -9.15
C ALA A 3 0.84 -1.29 -9.97
N GLY A 4 1.57 -1.72 -11.02
CA GLY A 4 2.34 -0.80 -11.87
C GLY A 4 3.53 -0.10 -11.19
N GLN A 5 3.87 -0.45 -9.95
CA GLN A 5 4.97 0.17 -9.21
C GLN A 5 6.27 -0.66 -9.26
N PRO A 6 7.46 -0.02 -9.19
CA PRO A 6 8.74 -0.71 -9.23
C PRO A 6 9.02 -1.52 -7.97
N GLY A 7 9.51 -2.76 -8.12
CA GLY A 7 9.81 -3.65 -6.99
C GLY A 7 11.00 -3.21 -6.14
N TRP A 8 12.01 -2.56 -6.74
CA TRP A 8 13.18 -2.03 -6.01
C TRP A 8 12.80 -0.96 -4.99
N ALA A 9 11.65 -0.28 -5.19
CA ALA A 9 11.17 0.76 -4.28
C ALA A 9 10.91 0.23 -2.86
N ALA A 10 10.63 -1.06 -2.71
CA ALA A 10 10.41 -1.68 -1.41
C ALA A 10 11.68 -1.68 -0.52
N LEU A 11 12.87 -1.50 -1.10
CA LEU A 11 14.15 -1.52 -0.38
C LEU A 11 14.45 -0.21 0.36
N ILE A 12 13.91 0.91 -0.12
CA ILE A 12 14.19 2.23 0.46
C ILE A 12 12.96 2.66 1.28
N PRO A 13 13.06 2.86 2.61
CA PRO A 13 11.89 3.06 3.47
C PRO A 13 10.96 4.20 3.04
N ILE A 14 11.51 5.37 2.73
CA ILE A 14 10.71 6.54 2.32
C ILE A 14 10.05 6.31 0.96
N VAL A 15 10.79 5.74 0.02
CA VAL A 15 10.29 5.48 -1.33
C VAL A 15 9.24 4.37 -1.30
N ASN A 16 9.44 3.33 -0.49
CA ASN A 16 8.48 2.26 -0.26
C ASN A 16 7.11 2.85 0.14
N VAL A 17 7.07 3.70 1.16
CA VAL A 17 5.78 4.26 1.61
C VAL A 17 5.17 5.22 0.60
N TYR A 18 5.98 5.99 -0.14
CA TYR A 18 5.46 6.80 -1.24
C TYR A 18 4.70 5.96 -2.27
N PHE A 19 5.27 4.83 -2.68
CA PHE A 19 4.62 3.92 -3.61
C PHE A 19 3.45 3.17 -2.97
N LEU A 20 3.53 2.85 -1.67
CA LEU A 20 2.42 2.27 -0.91
C LEU A 20 1.22 3.23 -0.87
N CYS A 21 1.43 4.54 -0.71
CA CYS A 21 0.40 5.56 -0.88
C CYS A 21 -0.23 5.49 -2.27
N LYS A 22 0.57 5.38 -3.34
CA LYS A 22 0.05 5.22 -4.71
C LYS A 22 -0.78 3.95 -4.88
N VAL A 23 -0.33 2.82 -4.34
CA VAL A 23 -1.05 1.55 -4.39
C VAL A 23 -2.34 1.61 -3.56
N ALA A 24 -2.35 2.33 -2.44
CA ALA A 24 -3.54 2.59 -1.63
C ALA A 24 -4.51 3.58 -2.29
N GLY A 25 -4.11 4.30 -3.35
CA GLY A 25 -4.89 5.39 -3.94
C GLY A 25 -4.92 6.66 -3.08
N ARG A 26 -3.92 6.82 -2.20
CA ARG A 26 -3.75 7.97 -1.31
C ARG A 26 -2.70 8.94 -1.86
N PRO A 27 -2.80 10.24 -1.55
CA PRO A 27 -1.86 11.22 -2.09
C PRO A 27 -0.48 11.07 -1.44
N GLY A 28 0.58 11.25 -2.25
CA GLY A 28 1.97 11.08 -1.80
C GLY A 28 2.42 12.02 -0.67
N TRP A 29 1.70 13.14 -0.43
CA TRP A 29 1.99 14.06 0.67
C TRP A 29 1.76 13.44 2.06
N TRP A 30 1.07 12.30 2.15
CA TRP A 30 0.93 11.52 3.40
C TRP A 30 2.27 11.08 3.98
N LEU A 31 3.36 11.07 3.19
CA LEU A 31 4.72 10.94 3.70
C LEU A 31 5.06 11.95 4.80
N ILE A 32 4.58 13.19 4.69
CA ILE A 32 4.84 14.25 5.67
C ILE A 32 4.14 13.93 6.99
N LEU A 33 2.94 13.36 6.94
CA LEU A 33 2.20 12.94 8.12
C LEU A 33 2.91 11.82 8.90
N MET A 34 3.73 11.02 8.23
CA MET A 34 4.53 9.98 8.90
C MET A 34 5.68 10.53 9.74
N LEU A 35 6.04 11.81 9.59
CA LEU A 35 7.03 12.46 10.46
C LEU A 35 6.43 12.84 11.82
N ILE A 36 5.11 12.85 11.96
CA ILE A 36 4.41 13.18 13.19
C ILE A 36 4.21 11.87 13.99
N PRO A 37 4.77 11.76 15.22
CA PRO A 37 4.55 10.61 16.08
C PRO A 37 3.05 10.39 16.35
N LEU A 38 2.63 9.13 16.51
CA LEU A 38 1.23 8.68 16.65
C LEU A 38 0.40 8.78 15.36
N VAL A 39 0.49 9.89 14.62
CA VAL A 39 -0.21 10.04 13.33
C VAL A 39 0.32 9.02 12.33
N ASN A 40 1.63 8.78 12.32
CA ASN A 40 2.27 7.76 11.50
C ASN A 40 1.63 6.36 11.65
N PHE A 41 1.29 5.93 12.86
CA PHE A 41 0.64 4.64 13.11
C PHE A 41 -0.77 4.57 12.50
N ILE A 42 -1.56 5.63 12.67
CA ILE A 42 -2.91 5.71 12.09
C ILE A 42 -2.83 5.65 10.55
N ILE A 43 -1.88 6.38 9.97
CA ILE A 43 -1.67 6.43 8.53
C ILE A 43 -1.27 5.05 7.97
N LEU A 44 -0.38 4.32 8.65
CA LEU A 44 0.01 2.97 8.25
C LEU A 44 -1.18 2.00 8.28
N ILE A 45 -2.00 2.03 9.33
CA ILE A 45 -3.21 1.20 9.42
C ILE A 45 -4.15 1.49 8.23
N ILE A 46 -4.38 2.77 7.91
CA ILE A 46 -5.24 3.15 6.79
C ILE A 46 -4.65 2.68 5.46
N LEU A 47 -3.35 2.88 5.24
CA LEU A 47 -2.67 2.46 4.02
C LEU A 47 -2.77 0.95 3.81
N ASP A 48 -2.49 0.14 4.83
CA ASP A 48 -2.54 -1.32 4.71
C ASP A 48 -3.97 -1.83 4.44
N ILE A 49 -4.97 -1.23 5.07
CA ILE A 49 -6.38 -1.54 4.82
C ILE A 49 -6.79 -1.16 3.38
N ASP A 50 -6.38 0.02 2.91
CA ASP A 50 -6.73 0.48 1.57
C ASP A 50 -5.97 -0.29 0.49
N VAL A 51 -4.72 -0.67 0.73
CA VAL A 51 -3.99 -1.62 -0.12
C VAL A 51 -4.77 -2.94 -0.18
N ALA A 52 -5.13 -3.53 0.97
CA ALA A 52 -5.91 -4.76 1.00
C ALA A 52 -7.21 -4.65 0.17
N LYS A 53 -7.97 -3.57 0.35
CA LYS A 53 -9.21 -3.29 -0.42
C LYS A 53 -8.95 -3.17 -1.91
N ASN A 54 -7.89 -2.46 -2.32
CA ASN A 54 -7.54 -2.30 -3.74
C ASN A 54 -7.06 -3.62 -4.38
N PHE A 55 -6.78 -4.66 -3.59
CA PHE A 55 -6.53 -6.03 -4.05
C PHE A 55 -7.74 -6.97 -3.84
N GLY A 56 -8.92 -6.42 -3.53
CA GLY A 56 -10.14 -7.18 -3.28
C GLY A 56 -10.14 -7.97 -1.97
N LYS A 57 -9.35 -7.56 -0.98
CA LYS A 57 -9.25 -8.20 0.34
C LYS A 57 -9.96 -7.37 1.42
N GLY A 58 -10.43 -8.06 2.46
CA GLY A 58 -11.12 -7.42 3.58
C GLY A 58 -10.19 -6.79 4.61
N VAL A 59 -10.78 -6.10 5.60
CA VAL A 59 -10.06 -5.40 6.68
C VAL A 59 -9.12 -6.31 7.46
N GLY A 60 -9.51 -7.56 7.74
CA GLY A 60 -8.65 -8.53 8.43
C GLY A 60 -7.35 -8.83 7.68
N PHE A 61 -7.38 -8.77 6.34
CA PHE A 61 -6.16 -8.91 5.53
C PHE A 61 -5.29 -7.65 5.62
N GLY A 62 -5.90 -6.45 5.71
CA GLY A 62 -5.20 -5.20 6.01
C GLY A 62 -4.51 -5.21 7.37
N ILE A 63 -5.18 -5.73 8.40
CA ILE A 63 -4.56 -5.94 9.72
C ILE A 63 -3.41 -6.96 9.62
N GLY A 64 -3.58 -8.01 8.81
CA GLY A 64 -2.51 -8.98 8.52
C GLY A 64 -1.29 -8.36 7.83
N LEU A 65 -1.49 -7.40 6.92
CA LEU A 65 -0.41 -6.61 6.30
C LEU A 65 0.36 -5.80 7.35
N LEU A 66 -0.34 -5.20 8.30
CA LEU A 66 0.30 -4.42 9.37
C LEU A 66 1.10 -5.30 10.35
N LEU A 67 0.53 -6.43 10.77
CA LEU A 67 1.15 -7.29 11.79
C LEU A 67 2.21 -8.24 11.22
N LEU A 68 2.02 -8.75 10.00
CA LEU A 68 2.93 -9.68 9.32
C LEU A 68 3.18 -9.25 7.86
N PRO A 69 3.78 -8.08 7.64
CA PRO A 69 4.01 -7.54 6.29
C PRO A 69 4.84 -8.50 5.42
N PHE A 70 5.84 -9.17 6.00
CA PHE A 70 6.72 -10.11 5.30
C PHE A 70 6.00 -11.35 4.73
N ILE A 71 4.77 -11.64 5.15
CA ILE A 71 3.96 -12.75 4.63
C ILE A 71 2.87 -12.20 3.72
N PHE A 72 2.12 -11.19 4.18
CA PHE A 72 0.95 -10.70 3.46
C PHE A 72 1.29 -9.89 2.20
N PHE A 73 2.39 -9.12 2.19
CA PHE A 73 2.82 -8.40 0.99
C PHE A 73 3.26 -9.37 -0.13
N PRO A 74 4.07 -10.42 0.13
CA PRO A 74 4.34 -11.46 -0.87
C PRO A 74 3.08 -12.19 -1.34
N ILE A 75 2.10 -12.46 -0.47
CA ILE A 75 0.83 -13.06 -0.90
C ILE A 75 0.10 -12.14 -1.90
N LEU A 76 0.10 -10.82 -1.67
CA LEU A 76 -0.43 -9.87 -2.66
C LEU A 76 0.42 -9.83 -3.94
N GLY A 77 1.74 -9.76 -3.79
CA GLY A 77 2.69 -9.60 -4.90
C GLY A 77 2.79 -10.82 -5.82
N PHE A 78 2.75 -12.04 -5.27
CA PHE A 78 2.98 -13.29 -5.98
C PHE A 78 1.77 -14.23 -6.01
N GLY A 79 0.75 -14.01 -5.18
CA GLY A 79 -0.46 -14.84 -5.16
C GLY A 79 -1.42 -14.58 -6.32
N SER A 80 -2.68 -15.00 -6.21
CA SER A 80 -3.69 -14.79 -7.27
C SER A 80 -4.37 -13.42 -7.24
N ALA A 81 -4.15 -12.61 -6.20
CA ALA A 81 -4.79 -11.31 -6.04
C ALA A 81 -4.44 -10.37 -7.20
N GLN A 82 -5.45 -9.73 -7.79
CA GLN A 82 -5.30 -8.73 -8.84
C GLN A 82 -5.53 -7.34 -8.25
N TYR A 83 -4.73 -6.37 -8.70
CA TYR A 83 -4.92 -4.98 -8.33
C TYR A 83 -6.14 -4.43 -9.08
N GLN A 84 -7.10 -3.90 -8.34
CA GLN A 84 -8.37 -3.39 -8.84
C GLN A 84 -8.36 -1.86 -9.03
N GLY A 85 -7.31 -1.19 -8.56
CA GLY A 85 -7.18 0.26 -8.64
C GLY A 85 -7.92 0.98 -7.52
N GLY A 86 -7.20 1.81 -6.76
CA GLY A 86 -7.82 2.95 -6.07
C GLY A 86 -8.12 4.09 -7.05
N PRO A 87 -8.92 5.11 -6.68
CA PRO A 87 -9.50 6.14 -7.56
C PRO A 87 -8.53 7.09 -8.31
N GLN A 88 -7.29 6.67 -8.59
CA GLN A 88 -6.29 7.40 -9.37
C GLN A 88 -5.64 6.48 -10.42
N SER A 89 -6.44 5.77 -11.21
CA SER A 89 -6.00 5.35 -12.55
C SER A 89 -6.15 6.56 -13.47
N ILE A 90 -5.14 7.44 -13.52
CA ILE A 90 -5.04 8.39 -14.63
C ILE A 90 -4.89 7.53 -15.89
N PRO A 91 -5.85 7.57 -16.85
CA PRO A 91 -5.70 6.87 -18.12
C PRO A 91 -4.46 7.47 -18.79
N THR A 92 -3.40 6.69 -18.93
CA THR A 92 -2.29 7.10 -19.80
C THR A 92 -2.71 6.68 -21.20
N ALA A 93 -3.13 7.67 -21.99
CA ALA A 93 -3.31 7.55 -23.44
C ALA A 93 -1.95 7.33 -24.12
#